data_AF-A0A5C4RAV9-F1
#
_entry.id   AF-A0A5C4RAV9-F1
#
_cell.length_a   1.000
_cell.length_b   1.000
_cell.length_c   1.000
_cell.angle_alpha   90.00
_cell.angle_beta   90.00
_cell.angle_gamma   90.00
#
_symmetry.space_group_name_H-M   'P 1'
#
loop_
_entity.id
_entity.type
_entity.pdbx_description
1 polymer ?
#
loop_
_entity_poly.entity_id
_entity_poly.type
_entity_poly.pdbx_seq_one_letter_code
_entity_poly.pdbx_strand_id
1 'polypeptide(L)' 'MTSTHPLTHGRPALCAVTLIDRRTGRPHRVNGAALVALSRDPHSAAAELLAGRDARLWDARIQPLPASAR' A
#
# COMPACT_ATOMS: atom_id res chain seq x y z
N MET A 1 6.37 24.01 13.89
CA MET A 1 5.22 23.86 12.98
C MET A 1 4.70 22.44 13.14
N THR A 2 3.78 22.24 14.06
CA THR A 2 3.29 20.91 14.43
C THR A 2 1.92 20.74 13.78
N SER A 3 1.85 20.04 12.66
CA SER A 3 0.57 19.73 12.01
C SER A 3 -0.16 18.67 12.82
N THR A 4 -1.01 19.11 13.74
CA THR A 4 -2.01 18.27 14.39
C THR A 4 -3.10 17.92 13.37
N HIS A 5 -3.02 16.73 12.78
CA HIS A 5 -4.14 16.18 11.99
C HIS A 5 -5.26 15.74 12.93
N PRO A 6 -6.53 16.10 12.67
CA PRO A 6 -7.65 15.69 13.51
C PRO A 6 -7.86 14.17 13.41
N LEU A 7 -7.95 13.51 14.57
CA LEU A 7 -8.37 12.11 14.71
C LEU A 7 -9.87 12.02 14.44
N THR A 8 -10.26 12.09 13.17
CA THR A 8 -11.60 11.66 12.75
C THR A 8 -11.67 10.17 13.04
N HIS A 9 -12.48 9.76 14.03
CA HIS A 9 -12.76 8.35 14.32
C HIS A 9 -13.67 7.73 13.24
N GLY A 10 -13.32 7.96 11.98
CA GLY A 10 -13.92 7.34 10.81
C GLY A 10 -13.36 5.93 10.64
N ARG A 11 -14.17 5.07 10.02
CA ARG A 11 -13.77 3.73 9.59
C ARG A 11 -12.38 3.81 8.91
N PRO A 12 -11.41 2.92 9.23
CA PRO A 12 -10.06 3.04 8.71
C PRO A 12 -10.07 3.19 7.19
N ALA A 13 -9.27 4.15 6.71
CA ALA A 13 -9.19 4.52 5.31
C ALA A 13 -8.84 3.28 4.47
N LEU A 14 -9.51 3.14 3.32
CA LEU A 14 -9.12 2.10 2.38
C LEU A 14 -7.80 2.51 1.74
N CYS A 15 -6.83 1.61 1.74
CA CYS A 15 -5.51 1.84 1.17
C CYS A 15 -5.27 0.86 0.02
N ALA A 16 -4.58 1.35 -1.01
CA ALA A 16 -3.95 0.51 -2.02
C ALA A 16 -2.52 0.17 -1.58
N VAL A 17 -2.19 -1.11 -1.55
CA VAL A 17 -0.86 -1.63 -1.24
C VAL A 17 -0.30 -2.26 -2.50
N THR A 18 0.81 -1.73 -3.00
CA THR A 18 1.45 -2.16 -4.25
C THR A 18 2.82 -2.73 -3.97
N LEU A 19 3.16 -3.87 -4.56
CA LEU A 19 4.51 -4.41 -4.50
C LEU A 19 5.40 -3.66 -5.52
N ILE A 20 6.54 -3.14 -5.09
CA ILE A 20 7.46 -2.35 -5.92
C ILE A 20 8.80 -3.09 -6.04
N ASP A 21 9.30 -3.23 -7.26
CA ASP A 21 10.67 -3.70 -7.51
C ASP A 21 11.65 -2.56 -7.24
N ARG A 22 12.50 -2.70 -6.22
CA ARG A 22 13.48 -1.69 -5.79
C ARG A 22 14.54 -1.37 -6.84
N ARG A 23 14.84 -2.31 -7.74
CA ARG A 23 15.85 -2.12 -8.80
C ARG A 23 15.34 -1.19 -9.90
N THR A 24 14.04 -1.23 -10.16
CA THR A 24 13.41 -0.48 -11.27
C THR A 24 12.50 0.65 -10.80
N GLY A 25 12.12 0.66 -9.52
CA GLY A 25 11.12 1.56 -8.95
C GLY A 25 9.70 1.31 -9.45
N ARG A 26 9.45 0.23 -10.20
CA ARG A 26 8.17 -0.04 -10.86
C ARG A 26 7.31 -1.02 -10.06
N PRO A 27 5.97 -0.89 -10.15
CA PRO A 27 5.06 -1.90 -9.62
C PRO A 27 5.32 -3.28 -10.22
N HIS A 28 5.30 -4.30 -9.38
CA HIS A 28 5.22 -5.68 -9.83
C HIS A 28 3.93 -5.87 -10.62
N ARG A 29 4.03 -6.49 -11.80
CA ARG A 29 2.90 -6.77 -12.67
C ARG A 29 2.68 -8.27 -12.83
N VAL A 30 1.42 -8.69 -12.75
CA VAL A 30 0.97 -10.05 -13.04
C VAL A 30 0.01 -9.96 -14.23
N ASN A 31 0.28 -10.72 -15.29
CA ASN A 31 -0.48 -10.67 -16.56
C ASN A 31 -0.64 -9.24 -17.12
N GLY A 32 0.39 -8.40 -16.96
CA GLY A 32 0.40 -7.01 -17.44
C GLY A 32 -0.27 -5.98 -16.52
N ALA A 33 -1.03 -6.40 -15.52
CA ALA A 33 -1.65 -5.51 -14.53
C ALA A 33 -0.79 -5.35 -13.27
N ALA A 34 -0.75 -4.16 -12.67
CA ALA A 34 -0.05 -3.97 -11.40
C ALA A 34 -0.75 -4.77 -10.29
N LEU A 35 0.04 -5.50 -9.50
CA LEU A 35 -0.48 -6.19 -8.33
C LEU A 35 -0.80 -5.16 -7.24
N VAL A 36 -2.09 -5.00 -6.93
CA VAL A 36 -2.59 -4.08 -5.91
C VAL A 36 -3.50 -4.84 -4.96
N ALA A 37 -3.18 -4.80 -3.66
CA ALA A 37 -4.05 -5.27 -2.60
C ALA A 37 -4.80 -4.07 -1.99
N LEU A 38 -6.13 -4.17 -1.86
CA LEU A 38 -6.94 -3.16 -1.19
C LEU A 38 -7.19 -3.61 0.25
N SER A 39 -6.79 -2.80 1.23
CA SER A 39 -6.93 -3.14 2.64
C SER A 39 -7.24 -1.93 3.52
N ARG A 40 -7.98 -2.16 4.60
CA ARG A 40 -8.13 -1.20 5.71
C ARG A 40 -7.08 -1.41 6.80
N ASP A 41 -6.32 -2.50 6.72
CA ASP A 41 -5.09 -2.74 7.46
C ASP A 41 -3.93 -2.86 6.45
N PRO A 42 -3.37 -1.74 5.99
CA PRO A 42 -2.35 -1.74 4.94
C PRO A 42 -1.02 -2.34 5.39
N HIS A 43 -0.72 -2.34 6.69
CA HIS A 43 0.54 -2.85 7.21
C HIS A 43 0.56 -4.38 7.23
N SER A 44 -0.53 -5.02 7.67
CA SER A 44 -0.66 -6.48 7.56
C SER A 44 -0.64 -6.93 6.09
N ALA A 45 -1.38 -6.24 5.21
CA ALA A 45 -1.37 -6.55 3.77
C ALA A 45 0.02 -6.37 3.14
N ALA A 46 0.79 -5.36 3.55
CA ALA A 46 2.18 -5.19 3.11
C ALA A 46 3.08 -6.33 3.59
N ALA A 47 2.93 -6.78 4.84
CA ALA A 47 3.67 -7.91 5.38
C ALA A 47 3.38 -9.20 4.61
N GLU A 48 2.10 -9.48 4.30
CA GLU A 48 1.71 -10.63 3.47
C GLU A 48 2.27 -10.54 2.04
N LEU A 49 2.22 -9.36 1.43
CA LEU A 49 2.82 -9.14 0.10
C LEU A 49 4.34 -9.28 0.11
N LEU A 50 5.03 -9.04 1.23
CA LEU A 50 6.48 -9.19 1.33
C LEU A 50 6.91 -10.58 1.86
N ALA A 51 5.99 -11.35 2.42
CA ALA A 51 6.28 -12.67 2.96
C ALA A 51 6.91 -13.58 1.89
N GLY A 52 8.05 -14.19 2.23
CA GLY A 52 8.82 -15.06 1.33
C GLY A 52 9.55 -14.33 0.18
N ARG A 53 9.58 -12.99 0.17
CA ARG A 53 10.29 -12.20 -0.86
C ARG A 53 11.58 -11.58 -0.31
N ASP A 54 12.57 -11.42 -1.17
CA ASP A 54 13.82 -10.73 -0.82
C ASP A 54 13.59 -9.22 -0.64
N ALA A 55 13.79 -8.73 0.58
CA ALA A 55 13.63 -7.31 0.94
C ALA A 55 14.64 -6.36 0.28
N ARG A 56 15.75 -6.89 -0.30
CA ARG A 56 16.67 -6.10 -1.13
C ARG A 56 16.07 -5.79 -2.50
N LEU A 57 15.18 -6.65 -2.98
CA LEU A 57 14.56 -6.55 -4.31
C LEU A 57 13.14 -5.96 -4.25
N TRP A 58 12.42 -6.22 -3.17
CA TRP A 58 11.00 -5.90 -3.06
C TRP A 58 10.69 -4.93 -1.93
N ASP A 59 9.76 -4.02 -2.21
CA ASP A 59 9.18 -3.08 -1.26
C ASP A 59 7.65 -3.09 -1.39
N ALA A 60 6.95 -2.61 -0.37
CA ALA A 60 5.50 -2.41 -0.40
C ALA A 60 5.19 -0.91 -0.25
N ARG A 61 4.50 -0.33 -1.24
CA ARG A 61 4.05 1.05 -1.20
C ARG A 61 2.58 1.12 -0.79
N ILE A 62 2.33 1.82 0.30
CA ILE A 62 0.99 2.06 0.84
C ILE A 62 0.53 3.44 0.39
N GLN A 63 -0.62 3.50 -0.27
CA GLN A 63 -1.27 4.73 -0.69
C GLN A 63 -2.71 4.76 -0.18
N PRO A 64 -3.07 5.72 0.69
CA PRO A 64 -4.47 5.95 1.05
C PRO A 64 -5.29 6.27 -0.19
N LEU A 65 -6.46 5.65 -0.32
CA LEU A 65 -7.42 5.98 -1.35
C LEU A 65 -8.34 7.09 -0.82
N PRO A 66 -8.76 8.03 -1.68
CA PRO A 66 -9.80 8.98 -1.30
C PRO A 66 -11.03 8.17 -0.86
N ALA A 67 -11.64 8.56 0.26
CA ALA A 67 -13.00 8.14 0.54
C ALA A 67 -13.82 8.52 -0.69
N SER A 68 -14.45 7.55 -1.34
CA SER A 68 -15.24 7.79 -2.54
C SER A 68 -16.13 9.00 -2.29
N ALA A 69 -15.83 10.10 -2.99
CA ALA A 69 -16.72 11.26 -3.02
C ALA A 69 -18.01 10.74 -3.64
N ARG A 70 -19.04 10.65 -2.80
CA ARG A 70 -20.37 10.25 -3.23
C ARG A 70 -21.08 11.43 -3.84
#